data_AF-A0A527FUQ0-F1
#
_entry.id   AF-A0A527FUQ0-F1
#
_cell.length_a   1.000
_cell.length_b   1.000
_cell.length_c   1.000
_cell.angle_alpha   90.00
_cell.angle_beta   90.00
_cell.angle_gamma   90.00
#
_symmetry.space_group_name_H-M   'P 1'
#
loop_
_entity.id
_entity.type
_entity.pdbx_description
1 polymer ?
#
loop_
_entity_poly.entity_id
_entity_poly.type
_entity_poly.pdbx_seq_one_letter_code
_entity_poly.pdbx_strand_id
1 'polypeptide(L)' 'IWLAQKFTAVLVTHDVAEAVALADRVVVISEGRIALDLDVPVERPRRRGSVELARLEGKILDRLFG' A
#
# COMPACT_ATOMS: atom_id res chain seq x y z
N ILE A 1 -13.70 8.62 -0.96
CA ILE A 1 -14.12 9.65 0.03
C ILE A 1 -13.02 10.69 0.24
N TRP A 2 -11.84 10.32 0.76
CA TRP A 2 -10.74 11.28 1.03
C TRP A 2 -10.28 12.05 -0.21
N LEU A 3 -10.22 11.42 -1.39
CA LEU A 3 -9.86 12.12 -2.64
C LEU A 3 -10.82 13.23 -3.02
N ALA A 4 -12.11 13.03 -2.73
CA ALA A 4 -13.16 14.00 -3.01
C ALA A 4 -13.20 15.10 -1.93
N GLN A 5 -13.04 14.71 -0.65
CA GLN A 5 -13.13 15.61 0.49
C GLN A 5 -11.80 16.28 0.88
N LYS A 6 -10.69 15.92 0.22
CA LYS A 6 -9.35 16.51 0.37
C LYS A 6 -8.77 16.49 1.80
N PHE A 7 -9.14 15.49 2.60
CA PHE A 7 -8.51 15.24 3.88
C PHE A 7 -7.47 14.10 3.79
N THR A 8 -6.54 14.07 4.74
CA THR A 8 -5.58 12.97 4.88
C THR A 8 -6.23 11.79 5.61
N ALA A 9 -6.25 10.62 4.98
CA ALA A 9 -6.74 9.38 5.60
C ALA A 9 -5.57 8.46 5.94
N VAL A 10 -5.63 7.84 7.12
CA VAL A 10 -4.76 6.72 7.49
C VAL A 10 -5.64 5.48 7.60
N LEU A 11 -5.31 4.46 6.83
CA LEU A 11 -5.97 3.15 6.88
C LEU A 11 -4.98 2.15 7.46
N VAL A 12 -5.45 1.32 8.40
CA VAL A 12 -4.71 0.16 8.89
C VAL A 12 -5.43 -1.07 8.41
N THR A 13 -4.72 -1.92 7.68
CA THR A 13 -5.26 -3.19 7.17
C THR A 13 -4.18 -4.26 7.25
N HIS A 14 -4.62 -5.52 7.31
CA HIS A 14 -3.76 -6.69 7.21
C HIS A 14 -3.67 -7.21 5.76
N ASP A 15 -4.47 -6.66 4.85
CA ASP A 15 -4.49 -7.03 3.44
C ASP A 15 -3.54 -6.11 2.65
N VAL A 16 -2.42 -6.66 2.18
CA VAL A 16 -1.42 -5.92 1.38
C VAL A 16 -2.00 -5.44 0.06
N ALA A 17 -2.85 -6.25 -0.60
CA ALA A 17 -3.47 -5.91 -1.87
C ALA A 17 -4.44 -4.72 -1.70
N GLU A 18 -5.16 -4.66 -0.58
CA GLU A 18 -5.97 -3.49 -0.22
C GLU A 18 -5.10 -2.24 0.00
N ALA A 19 -4.02 -2.37 0.76
CA ALA A 19 -3.12 -1.25 1.06
C ALA A 19 -2.57 -0.60 -0.22
N VAL A 20 -2.02 -1.39 -1.14
CA VAL A 20 -1.47 -0.86 -2.41
C VAL A 20 -2.56 -0.36 -3.36
N ALA A 21 -3.76 -0.94 -3.32
CA ALA A 21 -4.87 -0.49 -4.15
C ALA A 21 -5.43 0.88 -3.72
N LEU A 22 -5.37 1.22 -2.44
CA LEU A 22 -5.99 2.43 -1.90
C LEU A 22 -5.00 3.56 -1.59
N ALA A 23 -3.84 3.24 -1.02
CA ALA A 23 -2.95 4.21 -0.39
C ALA A 23 -1.96 4.85 -1.37
N ASP A 24 -1.63 6.12 -1.17
CA ASP A 24 -0.56 6.78 -1.93
C ASP A 24 0.84 6.38 -1.42
N ARG A 25 0.91 5.87 -0.19
CA ARG A 25 2.11 5.40 0.51
C ARG A 25 1.75 4.26 1.45
N VAL A 26 2.59 3.24 1.53
CA VAL A 26 2.43 2.08 2.42
C VAL A 26 3.59 2.06 3.42
N VAL A 27 3.24 1.96 4.70
CA VAL A 27 4.19 1.77 5.80
C VAL A 27 3.90 0.43 6.47
N VAL A 28 4.91 -0.40 6.60
CA VAL A 28 4.81 -1.70 7.26
C VAL A 28 5.47 -1.61 8.62
N ILE A 29 4.75 -2.02 9.66
CA ILE A 29 5.26 -2.12 11.02
C ILE A 29 5.47 -3.59 11.36
N SER A 30 6.68 -3.93 11.82
CA SER A 30 7.01 -5.26 12.34
C SER A 30 7.88 -5.10 13.58
N GLU A 31 7.62 -5.91 14.61
CA GLU A 31 8.36 -5.89 15.88
C GLU A 31 8.49 -4.49 16.51
N GLY A 32 7.42 -3.68 16.43
CA GLY A 32 7.38 -2.32 16.97
C GLY A 32 8.24 -1.29 16.21
N ARG A 33 8.73 -1.64 15.02
CA ARG A 33 9.55 -0.76 14.16
C ARG A 33 8.96 -0.65 12.76
N ILE A 34 9.30 0.42 12.04
CA ILE A 34 8.99 0.55 10.62
C ILE A 34 9.92 -0.40 9.86
N ALA A 35 9.36 -1.43 9.27
CA ALA A 35 10.08 -2.43 8.47
C ALA A 35 10.21 -2.02 7.01
N LEU A 36 9.26 -1.22 6.51
CA LEU A 36 9.18 -0.76 5.14
C LEU A 36 8.39 0.55 5.04
N ASP A 37 8.81 1.42 4.13
CA ASP A 37 8.20 2.70 3.85
C ASP A 37 8.31 2.97 2.34
N LEU A 38 7.18 2.94 1.63
CA LEU A 38 7.15 2.94 0.17
C LEU A 38 6.04 3.84 -0.38
N ASP A 39 6.38 4.64 -1.38
CA ASP A 39 5.38 5.30 -2.22
C ASP A 39 4.71 4.31 -3.18
N VAL A 40 3.46 4.60 -3.55
CA VAL A 40 2.68 3.85 -4.55
C VAL A 40 2.46 4.76 -5.77
N PRO A 41 3.43 4.86 -6.69
CA PRO A 41 3.41 5.78 -7.83
C PRO A 41 2.54 5.23 -8.97
N VAL A 42 1.35 4.72 -8.65
CA VAL A 42 0.37 4.22 -9.61
C VAL A 42 -0.84 5.15 -9.58
N GLU A 43 -1.14 5.76 -10.72
CA GLU A 43 -2.26 6.69 -10.84
C GLU A 43 -3.61 5.99 -10.67
N ARG A 44 -4.62 6.76 -10.23
CA ARG A 44 -6.00 6.28 -10.10
C ARG A 44 -6.76 6.55 -11.41
N PRO A 45 -7.71 5.67 -11.82
CA PRO A 45 -8.26 4.55 -11.07
C PRO A 45 -7.36 3.30 -11.14
N ARG A 46 -7.01 2.80 -9.95
CA ARG A 46 -6.20 1.59 -9.81
C ARG A 46 -7.06 0.36 -10.02
N ARG A 47 -6.63 -0.53 -10.92
CA ARG A 47 -7.27 -1.83 -11.11
C ARG A 47 -6.57 -2.88 -10.26
N ARG A 48 -7.35 -3.61 -9.45
CA ARG A 48 -6.88 -4.83 -8.78
C ARG A 48 -6.32 -5.78 -9.84
N GLY A 49 -5.14 -6.36 -9.58
CA GLY A 49 -4.46 -7.25 -10.53
C GLY A 49 -3.67 -6.54 -11.64
N SER A 50 -3.50 -5.21 -11.61
CA SER A 50 -2.53 -4.55 -12.49
C SER A 50 -1.11 -5.04 -12.18
N VAL A 51 -0.30 -5.21 -13.23
CA VAL A 51 1.08 -5.71 -13.10
C VAL A 51 1.91 -4.81 -12.19
N GLU A 52 1.68 -3.50 -12.22
CA GLU A 52 2.40 -2.53 -11.40
C GLU A 52 2.07 -2.68 -9.90
N LEU A 53 0.79 -2.85 -9.56
CA LEU A 53 0.40 -3.10 -8.17
C LEU A 53 0.86 -4.47 -7.69
N ALA A 54 0.79 -5.51 -8.53
CA ALA A 54 1.26 -6.85 -8.19
C ALA A 54 2.77 -6.85 -7.88
N ARG A 55 3.57 -6.02 -8.58
CA ARG A 55 4.99 -5.84 -8.26
C ARG A 55 5.22 -5.16 -6.92
N LEU A 56 4.41 -4.17 -6.56
CA LEU A 56 4.51 -3.50 -5.26
C LEU A 56 4.07 -4.44 -4.13
N GLU A 57 2.99 -5.18 -4.33
CA GLU A 57 2.50 -6.21 -3.42
C GLU A 57 3.58 -7.27 -3.17
N GLY A 58 4.19 -7.82 -4.24
CA GLY A 58 5.29 -8.78 -4.13
C GLY A 58 6.46 -8.24 -3.29
N LYS A 59 6.91 -7.00 -3.53
CA LYS A 59 7.98 -6.37 -2.72
C LYS A 59 7.64 -6.28 -1.24
N ILE A 60 6.37 -6.00 -0.91
CA ILE A 60 5.93 -5.91 0.49
C ILE A 60 5.88 -7.31 1.12
N LEU A 61 5.33 -8.30 0.41
CA LEU A 61 5.26 -9.69 0.87
C LEU A 61 6.64 -10.30 1.06
N ASP A 62 7.56 -10.09 0.12
CA ASP A 62 8.95 -10.54 0.22
C ASP A 62 9.64 -9.93 1.44
N ARG A 63 9.33 -8.68 1.79
CA ARG A 63 9.91 -8.03 2.98
C ARG A 63 9.35 -8.57 4.30
N LEU A 64 8.11 -9.06 4.29
CA LEU A 64 7.39 -9.59 5.45
C LEU A 64 7.70 -11.07 5.72
N PHE A 65 7.88 -11.87 4.66
CA PHE A 65 7.99 -13.32 4.74
C PHE A 65 9.29 -13.89 4.17
N GLY A 66 10.11 -13.07 3.49
CA GLY A 66 11.43 -13.45 2.99
C GLY A 66 12.57 -13.17 3.96
#